data_AF-A0A848VJG7-F1
#
_entry.id   AF-A0A848VJG7-F1
#
_cell.length_a   1.000
_cell.length_b   1.000
_cell.length_c   1.000
_cell.angle_alpha   90.00
_cell.angle_beta   90.00
_cell.angle_gamma   90.00
#
_symmetry.space_group_name_H-M   'P 1'
#
loop_
_entity.id
_entity.type
_entity.pdbx_description
1 polymer ?
#
loop_
_entity_poly.entity_id
_entity_poly.type
_entity_poly.pdbx_seq_one_letter_code
_entity_poly.pdbx_strand_id
1 'polypeptide(L)'
;AYALKYHLDPKRRSLTDMVRDWERYWPTHIPLPHPSPRNIRWFRTNPWFEAEVIPVLQARVSELLAGDAEGSGDFESPGGSSE
;
A
#
# COMPACT_ATOMS: atom_id res chain seq x y z
N ALA A 1 -1.85 4.64 19.26
CA ALA A 1 -1.92 3.98 17.94
C ALA A 1 -2.73 2.70 18.08
N TYR A 2 -3.96 2.67 17.54
CA TYR A 2 -4.91 1.57 17.76
C TYR A 2 -4.83 0.50 16.65
N ALA A 3 -4.74 0.90 15.38
CA ALA A 3 -4.72 -0.02 14.24
C ALA A 3 -3.47 -0.93 14.18
N LEU A 4 -2.28 -0.42 14.53
CA LEU A 4 -1.05 -1.23 14.59
C LEU A 4 -1.13 -2.37 15.61
N LYS A 5 -1.84 -2.14 16.73
CA LYS A 5 -1.94 -3.09 17.84
C LYS A 5 -2.87 -4.27 17.52
N TYR A 6 -3.74 -4.10 16.51
CA TYR A 6 -4.75 -5.09 16.13
C TYR A 6 -4.26 -6.02 15.00
N HIS A 7 -3.39 -5.52 14.11
CA HIS A 7 -2.95 -6.27 12.92
C HIS A 7 -1.51 -6.79 12.99
N LEU A 8 -0.67 -6.29 13.89
CA LEU A 8 0.72 -6.74 14.05
C LEU A 8 0.96 -7.14 15.51
N ASP A 9 1.50 -8.33 15.75
CA ASP A 9 1.88 -8.82 17.09
C ASP A 9 2.82 -7.79 17.75
N PRO A 10 2.35 -7.02 18.76
CA PRO A 10 3.07 -5.86 19.25
C PRO A 10 4.08 -6.31 20.30
N LYS A 11 5.06 -7.13 19.89
CA LYS A 11 6.27 -7.34 20.70
C LYS A 11 7.08 -6.05 20.71
N ARG A 12 6.68 -5.07 21.52
CA ARG A 12 7.47 -3.91 21.97
C ARG A 12 8.19 -3.07 20.88
N ARG A 13 7.74 -3.08 19.62
CA ARG A 13 8.34 -2.25 18.55
C ARG A 13 7.63 -0.91 18.42
N SER A 14 8.39 0.17 18.21
CA SER A 14 7.80 1.47 17.91
C SER A 14 7.22 1.48 16.49
N LEU A 15 6.31 2.42 16.18
CA LEU A 15 5.82 2.62 14.80
C LEU A 15 6.98 2.80 13.83
N THR A 16 7.98 3.60 14.22
CA THR A 16 9.17 3.84 13.40
C THR A 16 9.91 2.54 13.10
N ASP A 17 10.12 1.67 14.08
CA ASP A 17 10.83 0.40 13.87
C ASP A 17 10.06 -0.55 12.95
N MET A 18 8.72 -0.57 13.06
CA MET A 18 7.87 -1.38 12.18
C MET A 18 7.89 -0.85 10.74
N VAL A 19 7.81 0.47 10.57
CA VAL A 19 7.90 1.11 9.24
C VAL A 19 9.32 0.94 8.66
N ARG A 20 10.36 0.86 9.50
CA ARG A 20 11.73 0.66 9.03
C ARG A 20 12.00 -0.78 8.58
N ASP A 21 11.35 -1.75 9.22
CA ASP A 21 11.39 -3.19 8.87
C ASP A 21 10.26 -3.56 7.88
N TRP A 22 9.81 -2.62 7.03
CA TRP A 22 8.65 -2.80 6.16
C TRP A 22 8.83 -3.92 5.13
N GLU A 23 10.06 -4.11 4.63
CA GLU A 23 10.41 -5.14 3.64
C GLU A 23 10.05 -6.55 4.12
N ARG A 24 10.07 -6.79 5.43
CA ARG A 24 9.72 -8.08 6.04
C ARG A 24 8.26 -8.48 5.80
N TYR A 25 7.38 -7.50 5.62
CA TYR A 25 5.94 -7.72 5.45
C TYR A 25 5.50 -7.61 3.98
N TRP A 26 6.38 -7.08 3.13
CA TRP A 26 6.19 -6.92 1.71
C TRP A 26 6.17 -8.27 0.98
N PRO A 27 5.39 -8.45 -0.12
CA PRO A 27 4.46 -7.50 -0.75
C PRO A 27 3.03 -7.55 -0.19
N THR A 28 2.78 -8.42 0.79
CA THR A 28 1.42 -8.66 1.27
C THR A 28 0.88 -7.54 2.15
N HIS A 29 1.75 -6.92 2.96
CA HIS A 29 1.39 -5.87 3.90
C HIS A 29 2.48 -4.80 3.95
N ILE A 30 2.08 -3.54 4.18
CA ILE A 30 3.01 -2.44 4.39
C ILE A 30 2.52 -1.56 5.56
N PRO A 31 3.31 -1.43 6.66
CA PRO A 31 2.95 -0.55 7.76
C PRO A 31 3.18 0.91 7.35
N LEU A 32 2.14 1.75 7.47
CA LEU A 32 2.22 3.16 7.10
C LEU A 32 1.85 4.08 8.29
N PRO A 33 2.58 5.20 8.48
CA PRO A 33 2.17 6.24 9.41
C PRO A 33 0.89 6.93 8.91
N HIS A 34 0.01 7.33 9.82
CA HIS A 34 -1.21 8.05 9.44
C HIS A 34 -0.87 9.42 8.80
N PRO A 35 -1.49 9.82 7.68
CA PRO A 35 -1.22 11.09 7.00
C PRO A 35 -1.88 12.31 7.69
N SER A 36 -1.87 12.36 9.03
CA SER A 36 -2.44 13.49 9.79
C SER A 36 -1.40 14.59 10.00
N PRO A 37 -1.80 15.87 10.08
CA PRO A 37 -0.91 16.96 10.51
C PRO A 37 -0.17 16.67 11.83
N ARG A 38 -0.74 15.83 12.69
CA ARG A 38 -0.10 15.38 13.94
C ARG A 38 1.20 14.60 13.73
N ASN A 39 1.41 14.02 12.54
CA ASN A 39 2.60 13.25 12.19
C ASN A 39 3.65 14.06 11.40
N ILE A 40 3.46 15.35 11.17
CA ILE A 40 4.42 16.21 10.45
C ILE A 40 5.82 16.13 11.09
N ARG A 41 5.91 16.15 12.42
CA ARG A 41 7.19 16.01 13.12
C ARG A 41 7.86 14.68 12.82
N TRP A 42 7.08 13.59 12.74
CA TRP A 42 7.60 12.27 12.44
C TRP A 42 8.18 12.19 11.03
N PHE A 43 7.50 12.76 10.02
CA PHE A 43 8.02 12.82 8.66
C PHE A 43 9.33 13.61 8.59
N ARG A 44 9.41 14.75 9.28
CA ARG A 44 10.63 15.56 9.35
C ARG A 44 11.80 14.84 10.02
N THR A 45 11.55 13.97 11.00
CA THR A 45 12.60 13.20 11.67
C THR A 45 12.96 11.89 10.96
N ASN A 46 12.13 11.44 10.00
CA ASN A 46 12.29 10.19 9.27
C ASN A 46 12.20 10.42 7.75
N PRO A 47 13.11 11.23 7.16
CA PRO A 47 13.06 11.56 5.73
C PRO A 47 13.24 10.34 4.82
N TRP A 48 13.88 9.28 5.33
CA TRP A 48 14.04 8.00 4.63
C TRP A 48 12.69 7.36 4.24
N PHE A 49 11.61 7.61 5.00
CA PHE A 49 10.29 7.06 4.67
C PHE A 49 9.82 7.49 3.28
N GLU A 50 9.97 8.78 2.97
CA GLU A 50 9.55 9.34 1.68
C GLU A 50 10.51 8.96 0.55
N ALA A 51 11.80 8.82 0.85
CA ALA A 51 12.81 8.49 -0.14
C ALA A 51 12.85 7.00 -0.52
N GLU A 52 12.56 6.11 0.44
CA GLU A 52 12.78 4.66 0.28
C GLU A 52 11.47 3.87 0.19
N VAL A 53 10.45 4.23 0.99
CA VAL A 53 9.22 3.42 1.11
C VAL A 53 8.18 3.86 0.08
N ILE A 54 7.98 5.17 -0.09
CA ILE A 54 6.93 5.71 -0.97
C ILE A 54 7.14 5.34 -2.45
N PRO A 55 8.35 5.41 -3.03
CA PRO A 55 8.54 5.08 -4.45
C PRO A 55 8.22 3.62 -4.76
N VAL A 56 8.59 2.70 -3.86
CA VAL A 56 8.29 1.27 -4.02
C VAL A 56 6.79 1.01 -3.95
N LEU A 57 6.10 1.66 -3.00
CA LEU A 57 4.65 1.55 -2.89
C LEU A 57 3.94 2.09 -4.13
N GLN A 58 4.37 3.26 -4.65
CA GLN A 58 3.81 3.86 -5.86
C GLN A 58 4.01 2.97 -7.09
N ALA A 59 5.21 2.39 -7.27
CA ALA A 59 5.50 1.47 -8.36
C ALA A 59 4.57 0.26 -8.31
N ARG A 60 4.41 -0.36 -7.13
CA ARG A 60 3.53 -1.52 -6.97
C ARG A 60 2.07 -1.22 -7.23
N VAL A 61 1.57 -0.08 -6.74
CA VAL A 61 0.19 0.36 -7.00
C VAL A 61 0.00 0.60 -8.49
N SER A 62 0.98 1.19 -9.16
CA SER A 62 0.92 1.44 -10.61
C SER A 62 0.89 0.13 -11.41
N GLU A 63 1.70 -0.86 -11.05
CA GLU A 63 1.67 -2.20 -11.65
C GLU A 63 0.30 -2.87 -11.49
N LEU A 64 -0.28 -2.81 -10.28
CA LEU A 64 -1.57 -3.42 -10.01
C LEU A 64 -2.70 -2.76 -10.79
N LEU A 65 -2.70 -1.43 -10.86
CA LEU A 65 -3.70 -0.68 -11.64
C LEU A 65 -3.52 -0.87 -13.16
N ALA A 66 -2.29 -1.08 -13.64
CA ALA A 66 -2.01 -1.37 -15.05
C ALA A 66 -2.41 -2.80 -15.43
N GLY A 67 -2.27 -3.76 -14.50
CA GLY A 67 -2.63 -5.17 -14.71
C GLY A 67 -4.13 -5.43 -14.90
N ASP A 68 -4.99 -4.49 -14.53
CA ASP A 68 -6.45 -4.58 -14.71
C ASP A 68 -6.91 -4.06 -16.11
N ALA A 69 -6.03 -3.40 -16.88
CA ALA A 69 -6.38 -2.88 -18.20
C ALA A 69 -6.39 -3.96 -19.30
N GLU A 70 -5.74 -5.10 -19.08
CA GLU A 70 -5.65 -6.23 -20.02
C GLU A 70 -6.68 -7.34 -19.71
N GLY A 71 -7.71 -7.02 -18.93
CA GLY A 71 -8.74 -7.96 -18.45
C GLY A 71 -10.18 -7.64 -18.83
N SER A 72 -10.45 -6.55 -19.56
CA SER A 72 -11.77 -6.32 -20.17
C SER A 72 -11.90 -7.15 -21.44
N GLY A 73 -11.95 -8.46 -21.25
CA GLY A 73 -12.34 -9.41 -22.27
C GLY A 73 -13.73 -9.07 -22.80
N ASP A 74 -13.78 -8.96 -24.11
CA ASP A 74 -14.92 -9.05 -25.01
C ASP A 74 -16.26 -9.31 -24.32
N PHE A 75 -17.07 -8.26 -24.20
CA PHE A 75 -18.51 -8.45 -24.24
C PHE A 75 -18.88 -8.82 -25.69
N GLU A 76 -18.66 -10.08 -26.06
CA GLU A 76 -19.34 -10.69 -27.20
C GLU A 76 -20.84 -10.52 -26.95
N SER A 77 -21.44 -9.54 -27.62
CA SER A 77 -22.89 -9.48 -27.75
C SER A 77 -23.33 -10.72 -28.53
N PRO A 78 -24.08 -11.66 -27.94
CA PRO A 78 -24.65 -12.73 -28.72
C PRO A 78 -25.67 -12.10 -29.68
N GLY A 79 -25.47 -12.36 -30.97
CA GLY A 79 -26.38 -11.94 -32.01
C GLY A 79 -27.82 -12.33 -31.69
N GLY A 80 -28.73 -11.38 -31.83
CA GLY A 80 -30.15 -11.61 -31.99
C GLY A 80 -30.56 -11.18 -33.39
N SER A 81 -30.38 -12.09 -34.35
CA SER A 81 -31.18 -12.09 -35.58
C SER A 81 -32.60 -12.59 -35.27
N SER A 82 -33.50 -12.42 -36.26
CA SER A 82 -34.94 -12.77 -36.29
C SER A 82 -35.80 -11.69 -35.62
N GLU A 83 -36.82 -11.08 -36.24
CA GLU A 83 -37.63 -11.41 -37.41
C GLU A 83 -38.32 -10.13 -37.93
#